data_AF-A0A537VFF6-F1
#
_entry.id   AF-A0A537VFF6-F1
#
_cell.length_a   1.000
_cell.length_b   1.000
_cell.length_c   1.000
_cell.angle_alpha   90.00
_cell.angle_beta   90.00
_cell.angle_gamma   90.00
#
_symmetry.space_group_name_H-M   'P 1'
#
loop_
_entity.id
_entity.type
_entity.pdbx_description
1 polymer ?
#
loop_
_entity_poly.entity_id
_entity_poly.type
_entity_poly.pdbx_seq_one_letter_code
_entity_poly.pdbx_strand_id
1 'polypeptide(L)'
;MQKTLQKKTWGRPAMPSAAYFRRQADICLRLSLISSDGEVSNRLIIMAKEYATKADALEEAAADPPPAGVPDLAGNQAGLRLGPNPPEPPAEC
;
A
#
# COMPACT_ATOMS: atom_id res chain seq x y z
N MET A 1 24.99 -19.33 28.74
CA MET A 1 24.29 -19.67 27.49
C MET A 1 22.86 -20.00 27.90
N GLN A 2 21.76 -19.37 27.49
CA GLN A 2 21.39 -18.68 26.25
C GLN A 2 20.38 -17.57 26.64
N LYS A 3 20.57 -16.33 26.19
CA LYS A 3 19.56 -15.26 26.33
C LYS A 3 18.62 -15.36 25.13
N THR A 4 17.41 -15.85 25.32
CA THR A 4 16.37 -15.87 24.29
C THR A 4 15.90 -14.43 24.04
N LEU A 5 16.44 -13.83 22.98
CA LEU A 5 16.02 -12.52 22.50
C LEU A 5 14.62 -12.67 21.91
N GLN A 6 13.60 -12.35 22.72
CA GLN A 6 12.20 -12.21 22.29
C GLN A 6 12.17 -11.19 21.15
N LYS A 7 12.16 -11.69 19.91
CA LYS A 7 12.03 -10.90 18.70
C LYS A 7 10.60 -10.37 18.68
N LYS A 8 10.40 -9.19 19.28
CA LYS A 8 9.18 -8.38 19.14
C LYS A 8 8.98 -8.13 17.64
N THR A 9 8.16 -8.95 17.03
CA THR A 9 7.52 -8.63 15.76
C THR A 9 6.60 -7.45 16.05
N TRP A 10 7.12 -6.24 15.86
CA TRP A 10 6.28 -5.07 15.68
C TRP A 10 5.28 -5.44 14.61
N GLY A 11 4.04 -5.67 15.03
CA GLY A 11 3.00 -6.23 14.19
C GLY A 11 3.01 -5.47 12.87
N ARG A 12 3.28 -6.18 11.78
CA ARG A 12 3.03 -5.66 10.44
C ARG A 12 1.61 -5.08 10.52
N PRO A 13 1.40 -3.77 10.33
CA PRO A 13 0.07 -3.20 10.40
C PRO A 13 -0.80 -4.06 9.49
N ALA A 14 -1.87 -4.64 10.04
CA ALA A 14 -2.84 -5.36 9.23
C ALA A 14 -3.15 -4.46 8.03
N MET A 15 -3.10 -5.03 6.82
CA MET A 15 -3.38 -4.32 5.58
C MET A 15 -4.57 -3.37 5.83
N PRO A 16 -4.40 -2.05 5.66
CA PRO A 16 -5.45 -1.11 6.04
C PRO A 16 -6.74 -1.48 5.31
N SER A 17 -7.82 -1.68 6.07
CA SER A 17 -9.12 -2.06 5.53
C SER A 17 -9.73 -0.95 4.67
N ALA A 18 -10.74 -1.26 3.86
CA ALA A 18 -11.51 -0.24 3.15
C ALA A 18 -12.03 0.87 4.09
N ALA A 19 -12.42 0.53 5.32
CA ALA A 19 -12.84 1.49 6.34
C ALA A 19 -11.73 2.48 6.73
N TYR A 20 -10.47 2.03 6.81
CA TYR A 20 -9.33 2.91 7.03
C TYR A 20 -9.19 3.91 5.88
N PHE A 21 -9.24 3.44 4.64
CA PHE A 21 -9.09 4.29 3.46
C PHE A 21 -10.22 5.31 3.32
N ARG A 22 -11.47 4.91 3.61
CA ARG A 22 -12.60 5.85 3.70
C ARG A 22 -12.36 6.92 4.76
N ARG A 23 -11.82 6.54 5.92
CA ARG A 23 -11.52 7.50 6.99
C ARG A 23 -10.39 8.46 6.59
N GLN A 24 -9.36 7.99 5.90
CA GLN A 24 -8.29 8.85 5.40
C GLN A 24 -8.80 9.82 4.32
N ALA A 25 -9.67 9.36 3.42
CA ALA A 25 -10.29 10.21 2.41
C ALA A 25 -11.11 11.36 3.05
N ASP A 26 -11.93 11.06 4.05
CA ASP A 26 -12.68 12.07 4.81
C ASP A 26 -11.77 13.09 5.48
N ILE A 27 -10.70 12.63 6.15
CA ILE A 27 -9.75 13.53 6.82
C ILE A 27 -9.07 14.45 5.80
N CYS A 28 -8.57 13.92 4.69
CA CYS A 28 -7.94 14.72 3.64
C CYS A 28 -8.92 15.77 3.07
N LEU A 29 -10.18 15.40 2.84
CA LEU A 29 -11.18 16.33 2.34
C LEU A 29 -11.51 17.43 3.37
N ARG A 30 -11.62 17.08 4.66
CA ARG A 30 -11.86 18.07 5.71
C ARG A 30 -10.68 19.03 5.86
N LEU A 31 -9.46 18.52 5.76
CA LEU A 31 -8.26 19.34 5.80
C LEU A 31 -8.16 20.26 4.56
N SER A 32 -8.56 19.80 3.37
CA SER A 32 -8.51 20.64 2.17
C SER A 32 -9.45 21.83 2.25
N LEU A 33 -10.61 21.69 2.90
CA LEU A 33 -11.60 22.75 3.08
C LEU A 33 -11.14 23.85 4.03
N ILE A 34 -10.30 23.52 5.02
CA ILE A 34 -9.79 24.49 6.00
C ILE A 34 -8.39 25.01 5.66
N SER A 35 -7.73 24.42 4.66
CA SER A 35 -6.40 24.85 4.21
C SER A 35 -6.49 26.21 3.54
N SER A 36 -5.74 27.19 4.06
CA SER A 36 -5.60 28.50 3.41
C SER A 36 -4.67 28.46 2.19
N ASP A 37 -3.81 27.45 2.11
CA ASP A 37 -2.92 27.24 0.98
C ASP A 37 -3.59 26.39 -0.10
N GLY A 38 -3.67 26.95 -1.31
CA GLY A 38 -4.35 26.34 -2.45
C GLY A 38 -3.64 25.10 -3.00
N GLU A 39 -2.30 25.06 -2.95
CA GLU A 39 -1.51 23.91 -3.40
C GLU A 39 -1.68 22.73 -2.45
N VAL A 40 -1.62 22.99 -1.14
CA VAL A 40 -1.89 22.01 -0.08
C VAL A 40 -3.33 21.53 -0.15
N SER A 41 -4.30 22.43 -0.35
CA SER A 41 -5.71 22.05 -0.53
C SER A 41 -5.88 21.11 -1.73
N ASN A 42 -5.29 21.45 -2.88
CA ASN A 42 -5.35 20.62 -4.08
C ASN A 42 -4.67 19.26 -3.87
N ARG A 43 -3.51 19.22 -3.22
CA ARG A 43 -2.81 17.98 -2.88
C ARG A 43 -3.67 17.07 -2.00
N LEU A 44 -4.34 17.63 -1.00
CA LEU A 44 -5.24 16.90 -0.11
C LEU A 44 -6.47 16.35 -0.85
N ILE A 45 -7.04 17.11 -1.80
CA ILE A 45 -8.13 16.63 -2.64
C ILE A 45 -7.70 15.43 -3.49
N ILE A 46 -6.50 15.49 -4.08
CA ILE A 46 -5.94 14.37 -4.85
C ILE A 46 -5.78 13.15 -3.94
N MET A 47 -5.19 13.31 -2.76
CA MET A 47 -5.02 12.21 -1.80
C MET A 47 -6.36 11.63 -1.35
N ALA A 48 -7.38 12.46 -1.13
CA ALA A 48 -8.71 12.00 -0.76
C ALA A 48 -9.31 11.09 -1.84
N LYS A 49 -9.15 11.46 -3.12
CA LYS A 49 -9.57 10.64 -4.26
C LYS A 49 -8.80 9.32 -4.33
N GLU A 50 -7.48 9.36 -4.18
CA GLU A 50 -6.66 8.15 -4.19
C GLU A 50 -7.06 7.17 -3.07
N TYR A 51 -7.36 7.69 -1.88
CA TYR A 51 -7.85 6.86 -0.78
C TYR A 51 -9.26 6.33 -1.03
N ALA A 52 -10.15 7.10 -1.64
CA ALA A 52 -11.47 6.61 -2.04
C ALA A 52 -11.35 5.45 -3.04
N THR A 53 -10.52 5.60 -4.09
CA THR A 53 -10.27 4.54 -5.07
C THR A 53 -9.66 3.29 -4.44
N LYS A 54 -8.74 3.44 -3.48
CA LYS A 54 -8.18 2.29 -2.74
C LYS A 54 -9.25 1.59 -1.90
N ALA A 55 -10.12 2.34 -1.22
CA ALA A 55 -11.20 1.75 -0.45
C ALA A 55 -12.13 0.91 -1.34
N ASP A 56 -12.51 1.45 -2.49
CA ASP A 56 -13.39 0.82 -3.47
C ASP A 56 -12.78 -0.49 -4.00
N ALA A 57 -11.51 -0.45 -4.44
CA ALA A 57 -10.78 -1.63 -4.90
C ALA A 57 -10.68 -2.75 -3.83
N LEU A 58 -10.64 -2.38 -2.54
CA LEU A 58 -10.62 -3.33 -1.43
C LEU A 58 -12.01 -3.89 -1.09
N GLU A 59 -13.08 -3.13 -1.30
CA GLU A 59 -14.46 -3.65 -1.17
C GLU A 59 -14.79 -4.61 -2.31
N GLU A 60 -14.41 -4.28 -3.54
CA GLU A 60 -14.57 -5.16 -4.70
C GLU A 60 -13.78 -6.47 -4.54
N ALA A 61 -12.53 -6.39 -4.09
CA ALA A 61 -11.71 -7.58 -3.83
C ALA A 61 -12.23 -8.44 -2.66
N ALA A 62 -13.01 -7.87 -1.73
CA ALA A 62 -13.67 -8.62 -0.67
C ALA A 62 -15.01 -9.22 -1.11
N ALA A 63 -15.63 -8.68 -2.16
CA ALA A 63 -16.90 -9.13 -2.72
C ALA A 63 -16.75 -10.32 -3.69
N ASP A 64 -15.53 -10.61 -4.17
CA ASP A 64 -15.20 -11.80 -4.97
C ASP A 64 -14.69 -12.93 -4.05
N PRO A 65 -15.56 -13.84 -3.55
CA PRO A 65 -15.09 -15.01 -2.84
C PRO A 65 -14.33 -15.92 -3.82
N PRO A 66 -13.15 -16.45 -3.46
CA PRO A 66 -12.50 -17.47 -4.29
C PRO A 66 -13.46 -18.65 -4.47
N PRO A 67 -13.54 -19.27 -5.66
CA PRO A 67 -14.35 -20.47 -5.83
C PRO A 67 -13.88 -21.52 -4.81
N ALA A 68 -14.79 -21.96 -3.96
CA ALA A 68 -14.52 -22.94 -2.92
C ALA A 68 -14.15 -24.29 -3.58
N GLY A 69 -12.87 -24.63 -3.54
CA GLY A 69 -12.38 -26.00 -3.78
C GLY A 69 -11.16 -26.09 -4.69
N VAL A 70 -9.96 -26.22 -4.11
CA VAL A 70 -9.01 -27.34 -4.28
C VAL A 70 -7.78 -27.10 -3.37
N PRO A 71 -7.20 -28.12 -2.70
CA PRO A 71 -5.98 -27.96 -1.91
C PRO A 71 -4.71 -28.05 -2.78
N ASP A 72 -3.68 -27.31 -2.33
CA ASP A 72 -2.23 -27.44 -2.52
C ASP A 72 -1.67 -28.11 -3.79
N LEU A 73 -0.91 -27.34 -4.58
CA LEU A 73 0.31 -27.88 -5.21
C LEU A 73 1.37 -26.80 -5.37
N ALA A 74 2.41 -26.89 -4.54
CA ALA A 74 3.71 -26.28 -4.80
C ALA A 74 4.34 -26.88 -6.08
N GLY A 75 4.86 -26.05 -6.99
CA GLY A 75 5.69 -26.55 -8.10
C GLY A 75 6.07 -25.53 -9.19
N ASN A 76 7.26 -24.94 -9.04
CA ASN A 76 8.23 -24.47 -10.07
C ASN A 76 7.77 -23.54 -11.24
N GLN A 77 8.23 -22.28 -11.27
CA GLN A 77 9.41 -21.73 -12.00
C GLN A 77 9.20 -21.50 -13.52
N ALA A 78 9.09 -20.23 -13.94
CA ALA A 78 9.83 -19.65 -15.08
C ALA A 78 9.44 -18.16 -15.28
N GLY A 79 10.41 -17.26 -15.11
CA GLY A 79 10.21 -15.82 -15.33
C GLY A 79 11.39 -14.98 -14.87
N LEU A 80 12.58 -15.30 -15.41
CA LEU A 80 13.86 -14.59 -15.28
C LEU A 80 13.66 -13.06 -15.29
N ARG A 81 13.92 -12.33 -14.21
CA ARG A 81 15.20 -11.67 -13.86
C ARG A 81 15.94 -11.03 -15.04
N LEU A 82 16.11 -9.70 -14.92
CA LEU A 82 17.11 -8.78 -15.49
C LEU A 82 16.65 -7.89 -16.66
N GLY A 83 16.11 -6.71 -16.33
CA GLY A 83 16.24 -5.53 -17.18
C GLY A 83 17.54 -4.79 -16.82
N PRO A 84 18.35 -4.33 -17.80
CA PRO A 84 19.62 -3.66 -17.53
C PRO A 84 19.41 -2.25 -16.95
N ASN A 85 20.11 -1.97 -15.85
CA ASN A 85 20.22 -0.64 -15.24
C ASN A 85 21.12 0.25 -16.13
N PRO A 86 20.77 1.52 -16.43
CA PRO A 86 21.71 2.44 -17.07
C PRO A 86 22.89 2.81 -16.15
N PRO A 87 24.12 2.98 -16.66
CA PRO A 87 25.26 3.40 -15.86
C PRO A 87 25.19 4.90 -15.52
N GLU A 88 25.26 5.21 -14.22
CA GLU A 88 25.47 6.56 -13.68
C GLU A 88 26.88 7.10 -14.04
N PRO A 89 27.05 8.43 -14.22
CA PRO A 89 28.31 9.03 -14.65
C PRO A 89 29.36 9.04 -13.52
N PRO A 90 30.67 8.97 -13.84
CA PRO A 90 31.72 8.96 -12.82
C PRO A 90 31.89 10.34 -12.18
N ALA A 91 31.88 10.38 -10.85
CA ALA A 91 32.35 11.50 -10.05
C ALA A 91 33.89 11.58 -10.13
N GLU A 92 34.37 12.78 -10.42
CA GLU A 92 35.78 13.16 -10.52
C GLU A 92 36.48 13.09 -9.14
N CYS A 93 37.68 12.50 -9.08
CA CYS A 93 38.77 12.77 -8.12
C CYS A 93 40.09 12.28 -8.71
#